data_AF-A0A938FWL2-F1
#
_entry.id   AF-A0A938FWL2-F1
#
_cell.length_a   1.000
_cell.length_b   1.000
_cell.length_c   1.000
_cell.angle_alpha   90.00
_cell.angle_beta   90.00
_cell.angle_gamma   90.00
#
_symmetry.space_group_name_H-M   'P 1'
#
loop_
_entity.id
_entity.type
_entity.pdbx_description
1 polymer ?
#
loop_
_entity_poly.entity_id
_entity_poly.type
_entity_poly.pdbx_seq_one_letter_code
_entity_poly.pdbx_strand_id
1 'polypeptide(L)'
;RRGRSVLPSTSACRSAQLPRGSPLFAPPASRSPLRGQSCHRSTHGLLHRNCRGKFGYGVIVGGLYGMIAGRRPKARAGLGSCFGAALWLISDEIAVPAFGLSKKPTEYPLSTHKEVLAAHIVYGVATDSLGRGVRKAIEAV
;
A
#
# COMPACT_ATOMS: atom_id res chain seq x y z
N ARG A 1 -0.90 28.09 34.72
CA ARG A 1 -0.90 26.64 34.39
C ARG A 1 -1.28 26.44 32.91
N ARG A 2 -0.31 26.51 31.99
CA ARG A 2 -0.42 26.06 30.59
C ARG A 2 0.97 25.54 30.19
N GLY A 3 1.14 24.23 30.17
CA GLY A 3 2.39 23.57 29.78
C GLY A 3 2.40 23.29 28.29
N ARG A 4 3.41 23.80 27.58
CA ARG A 4 3.67 23.58 26.16
C ARG A 4 3.95 22.09 25.90
N SER A 5 3.24 21.51 24.94
CA SER A 5 3.54 20.20 24.36
C SER A 5 4.80 20.30 23.51
N VAL A 6 5.93 19.88 24.07
CA VAL A 6 7.20 19.71 23.36
C VAL A 6 7.06 18.48 22.46
N LEU A 7 7.03 18.69 21.14
CA LEU A 7 7.12 17.63 20.15
C LEU A 7 8.50 16.95 20.27
N PRO A 8 8.60 15.61 20.31
CA PRO A 8 9.89 14.95 20.32
C PRO A 8 10.59 15.11 18.96
N SER A 9 11.77 15.71 19.03
CA SER A 9 12.74 15.94 17.95
C SER A 9 12.97 14.70 17.09
N THR A 10 12.93 14.89 15.77
CA THR A 10 13.26 13.94 14.70
C THR A 10 14.77 13.58 14.64
N SER A 11 15.56 13.93 15.65
CA SER A 11 17.02 13.77 15.64
C SER A 11 17.54 12.36 15.96
N ALA A 12 16.71 11.45 16.51
CA ALA A 12 17.19 10.13 16.94
C ALA A 12 17.30 9.07 15.83
N CYS A 13 16.71 9.32 14.64
CA CYS A 13 16.75 8.36 13.52
C CYS A 13 17.91 8.59 12.53
N ARG A 14 18.78 9.59 12.79
CA ARG A 14 19.93 9.95 11.92
C ARG A 14 21.23 9.24 12.32
N SER A 15 21.19 8.18 13.13
CA SER A 15 22.40 7.51 13.65
C SER A 15 22.68 6.13 13.05
N ALA A 16 21.96 5.71 12.02
CA ALA A 16 22.22 4.44 11.31
C ALA A 16 23.11 4.62 10.05
N GLN A 17 23.99 5.63 10.04
CA GLN A 17 25.10 5.68 9.09
C GLN A 17 26.21 4.78 9.63
N LEU A 18 26.28 3.55 9.11
CA LEU A 18 27.37 2.60 9.39
C LEU A 18 28.73 3.24 9.04
N PRO A 19 29.71 3.29 9.97
CA PRO A 19 31.06 3.67 9.61
C PRO A 19 31.69 2.58 8.74
N ARG A 20 32.15 2.96 7.54
CA ARG A 20 33.03 2.12 6.71
C ARG A 20 34.37 1.97 7.43
N GLY A 21 34.71 0.73 7.79
CA GLY A 21 36.05 0.32 8.23
C GLY A 21 36.14 -0.04 9.71
N SER A 22 36.03 -1.33 10.02
CA SER A 22 36.50 -2.01 11.25
C SER A 22 36.37 -3.54 11.07
N PRO A 23 37.21 -4.37 11.73
CA PRO A 23 37.71 -5.63 11.16
C PRO A 23 36.74 -6.82 11.25
N LEU A 24 36.94 -7.78 10.34
CA LEU A 24 36.42 -9.14 10.46
C LEU A 24 36.83 -9.72 11.83
N PHE A 25 35.89 -10.37 12.51
CA PHE A 25 36.07 -11.24 13.68
C PHE A 25 35.89 -10.61 15.07
N ALA A 26 34.63 -10.43 15.46
CA ALA A 26 34.19 -10.46 16.86
C ALA A 26 33.05 -11.50 16.99
N PRO A 27 33.12 -12.46 17.94
CA PRO A 27 32.02 -13.38 18.18
C PRO A 27 30.87 -12.66 18.91
N PRO A 28 29.59 -12.81 18.49
CA PRO A 28 28.50 -12.20 19.23
C PRO A 28 28.24 -12.99 20.52
N ALA A 29 28.67 -12.42 21.63
CA ALA A 29 28.19 -12.76 22.96
C ALA A 29 26.68 -12.50 23.07
N SER A 30 25.97 -13.47 23.65
CA SER A 30 24.71 -13.31 24.38
C SER A 30 23.56 -12.60 23.65
N ARG A 31 22.64 -13.40 23.09
CA ARG A 31 21.31 -12.99 22.66
C ARG A 31 20.55 -12.31 23.82
N SER A 32 20.36 -11.00 23.75
CA SER A 32 19.37 -10.28 24.54
C SER A 32 18.01 -10.35 23.83
N PRO A 33 16.98 -11.09 24.32
CA PRO A 33 15.72 -11.25 23.60
C PRO A 33 14.76 -10.04 23.69
N LEU A 34 15.13 -8.98 24.41
CA LEU A 34 14.16 -7.97 24.85
C LEU A 34 14.31 -6.57 24.24
N ARG A 35 15.22 -6.37 23.28
CA ARG A 35 15.38 -5.08 22.57
C ARG A 35 14.53 -4.96 21.29
N GLY A 36 13.91 -6.06 20.83
CA GLY A 36 13.12 -6.09 19.59
C GLY A 36 11.62 -5.77 19.75
N GLN A 37 11.08 -5.77 20.97
CA GLN A 37 9.62 -5.69 21.17
C GLN A 37 9.10 -4.26 21.35
N SER A 38 9.96 -3.29 21.69
CA SER A 38 9.53 -1.89 21.92
C SER A 38 9.27 -1.12 20.62
N CYS A 39 9.98 -1.42 19.53
CA CYS A 39 9.66 -0.90 18.18
C CYS A 39 8.46 -1.60 17.52
N HIS A 40 8.06 -2.78 18.01
CA HIS A 40 6.91 -3.53 17.52
C HIS A 40 5.57 -3.07 18.17
N ARG A 41 5.63 -2.53 19.40
CA ARG A 41 4.41 -2.11 20.13
C ARG A 41 3.99 -0.66 19.82
N SER A 42 4.93 0.25 19.57
CA SER A 42 4.61 1.65 19.21
C SER A 42 4.16 1.82 17.76
N THR A 43 4.50 0.88 16.87
CA THR A 43 4.00 0.85 15.49
C THR A 43 2.56 0.37 15.43
N HIS A 44 2.10 -0.46 16.37
CA HIS A 44 0.77 -1.09 16.35
C HIS A 44 -0.41 -0.12 16.13
N GLY A 45 -0.41 1.05 16.79
CA GLY A 45 -1.52 2.03 16.65
C GLY A 45 -1.54 2.80 15.32
N LEU A 46 -0.38 3.06 14.72
CA LEU A 46 -0.24 3.72 13.42
C LEU A 46 -0.40 2.71 12.26
N LEU A 47 0.11 1.48 12.44
CA LEU A 47 -0.07 0.36 11.52
C LEU A 47 -1.57 0.03 11.37
N HIS A 48 -2.31 -0.08 12.47
CA HIS A 48 -3.75 -0.36 12.45
C HIS A 48 -4.59 0.70 11.75
N ARG A 49 -4.17 1.97 11.73
CA ARG A 49 -4.91 3.05 11.05
C ARG A 49 -4.67 3.04 9.54
N ASN A 50 -3.41 2.88 9.12
CA ASN A 50 -3.06 2.91 7.70
C ASN A 50 -3.46 1.62 6.97
N CYS A 51 -3.31 0.46 7.61
CA CYS A 51 -3.73 -0.82 7.04
C CYS A 51 -5.25 -0.85 6.81
N ARG A 52 -6.05 -0.36 7.76
CA ARG A 52 -7.52 -0.33 7.63
C ARG A 52 -7.97 0.47 6.41
N GLY A 53 -7.37 1.64 6.17
CA GLY A 53 -7.70 2.46 5.00
C GLY A 53 -7.36 1.77 3.69
N LYS A 54 -6.10 1.33 3.52
CA LYS A 54 -5.62 0.75 2.25
C LYS A 54 -6.29 -0.60 1.93
N PHE A 55 -6.39 -1.50 2.92
CA PHE A 55 -7.03 -2.80 2.72
C PHE A 55 -8.55 -2.69 2.59
N GLY A 56 -9.18 -1.83 3.39
CA GLY A 56 -10.63 -1.58 3.29
C GLY A 56 -11.01 -1.02 1.91
N TYR A 57 -10.25 -0.04 1.42
CA TYR A 57 -10.40 0.48 0.07
C TYR A 57 -10.30 -0.62 -1.00
N GLY A 58 -9.24 -1.45 -0.92
CA GLY A 58 -9.03 -2.54 -1.87
C GLY A 58 -10.15 -3.59 -1.87
N VAL A 59 -10.72 -3.91 -0.70
CA VAL A 59 -11.86 -4.84 -0.59
C VAL A 59 -13.12 -4.25 -1.23
N ILE A 60 -13.44 -2.98 -0.95
CA ILE A 60 -14.63 -2.31 -1.49
C ILE A 60 -14.56 -2.26 -3.01
N VAL A 61 -13.44 -1.78 -3.54
CA VAL A 61 -13.22 -1.60 -4.97
C VAL A 61 -13.18 -2.94 -5.71
N GLY A 62 -12.50 -3.95 -5.16
CA GLY A 62 -12.49 -5.30 -5.71
C GLY A 62 -13.86 -5.99 -5.68
N GLY A 63 -14.63 -5.78 -4.60
CA GLY A 63 -16.00 -6.29 -4.47
C GLY A 63 -16.96 -5.67 -5.49
N LEU A 64 -16.88 -4.35 -5.69
CA LEU A 64 -17.64 -3.64 -6.73
C LEU A 64 -17.32 -4.19 -8.12
N TYR A 65 -16.03 -4.38 -8.43
CA TYR A 65 -15.62 -5.01 -9.67
C TYR A 65 -16.21 -6.41 -9.83
N GLY A 66 -16.10 -7.27 -8.81
CA GLY A 66 -16.67 -8.62 -8.83
C GLY A 66 -18.16 -8.66 -9.11
N MET A 67 -18.93 -7.72 -8.53
CA MET A 67 -20.36 -7.56 -8.77
C MET A 67 -20.67 -7.15 -10.22
N ILE A 68 -19.93 -6.17 -10.77
CA ILE A 68 -20.10 -5.69 -12.15
C ILE A 68 -19.72 -6.79 -13.15
N ALA A 69 -18.55 -7.40 -12.93
CA ALA A 69 -18.00 -8.46 -13.76
C ALA A 69 -18.91 -9.71 -13.80
N GLY A 70 -19.65 -9.98 -12.71
CA GLY A 70 -20.66 -11.03 -12.66
C GLY A 70 -21.87 -10.79 -13.56
N ARG A 71 -22.26 -9.52 -13.80
CA ARG A 71 -23.43 -9.14 -14.62
C ARG A 71 -23.08 -8.79 -16.07
N ARG A 72 -21.85 -8.36 -16.33
CA ARG A 72 -21.39 -7.87 -17.63
C ARG A 72 -20.12 -8.64 -18.03
N PRO A 73 -20.24 -9.77 -18.75
CA PRO A 73 -19.06 -10.54 -19.22
C PRO A 73 -18.09 -9.69 -20.04
N LYS A 74 -18.60 -8.68 -20.78
CA LYS A 74 -17.80 -7.70 -21.52
C LYS A 74 -16.84 -6.89 -20.62
N ALA A 75 -17.18 -6.66 -19.35
CA ALA A 75 -16.29 -5.97 -18.40
C ALA A 75 -15.01 -6.76 -18.10
N ARG A 76 -15.02 -8.08 -18.38
CA ARG A 76 -13.88 -8.98 -18.21
C ARG A 76 -13.03 -9.14 -19.47
N ALA A 77 -13.43 -8.55 -20.59
CA ALA A 77 -12.78 -8.73 -21.90
C ALA A 77 -11.32 -8.22 -21.90
N GLY A 78 -11.00 -7.25 -21.04
CA GLY A 78 -9.64 -6.74 -20.84
C GLY A 78 -8.88 -7.38 -19.66
N LEU A 79 -9.27 -8.55 -19.15
CA LEU A 79 -8.66 -9.19 -17.96
C LEU A 79 -8.57 -8.25 -16.74
N GLY A 80 -9.52 -7.32 -16.56
CA GLY A 80 -9.44 -6.33 -15.48
C GLY A 80 -8.40 -5.23 -15.65
N SER A 81 -7.60 -5.20 -16.74
CA SER A 81 -6.64 -4.12 -17.02
C SER A 81 -7.34 -2.76 -17.23
N CYS A 82 -8.44 -2.73 -17.99
CA CYS A 82 -9.25 -1.51 -18.16
C CYS A 82 -9.81 -1.02 -16.81
N PHE A 83 -10.17 -1.94 -15.92
CA PHE A 83 -10.62 -1.60 -14.58
C PHE A 83 -9.47 -1.00 -13.75
N GLY A 84 -8.28 -1.60 -13.80
CA GLY A 84 -7.08 -1.04 -13.16
C GLY A 84 -6.75 0.36 -13.67
N ALA A 85 -6.78 0.57 -14.98
CA ALA A 85 -6.52 1.89 -15.58
C ALA A 85 -7.59 2.93 -15.21
N ALA A 86 -8.87 2.56 -15.22
CA ALA A 86 -9.95 3.43 -14.76
C ALA A 86 -9.81 3.77 -13.27
N LEU A 87 -9.42 2.80 -12.46
CA LEU A 87 -9.19 2.99 -11.03
C LEU A 87 -8.04 3.96 -10.77
N TRP A 88 -6.93 3.82 -11.50
CA TRP A 88 -5.80 4.76 -11.44
C TRP A 88 -6.26 6.19 -11.76
N LEU A 89 -6.98 6.38 -12.86
CA LEU A 89 -7.46 7.70 -13.27
C LEU A 89 -8.39 8.31 -12.22
N ILE A 90 -9.33 7.54 -11.67
CA ILE A 90 -10.27 8.06 -10.68
C ILE A 90 -9.57 8.31 -9.34
N SER A 91 -8.67 7.43 -8.92
CA SER A 91 -8.08 7.47 -7.59
C SER A 91 -6.92 8.45 -7.54
N ASP A 92 -5.91 8.24 -8.38
CA ASP A 92 -4.61 8.92 -8.30
C ASP A 92 -4.62 10.27 -9.02
N GLU A 93 -5.36 10.38 -10.13
CA GLU A 93 -5.42 11.63 -10.90
C GLU A 93 -6.54 12.58 -10.45
N ILE A 94 -7.63 12.05 -9.87
CA ILE A 94 -8.82 12.85 -9.51
C ILE A 94 -9.02 12.90 -7.99
N ALA A 95 -9.28 11.77 -7.34
CA ALA A 95 -9.70 11.75 -5.93
C ALA A 95 -8.57 12.21 -5.00
N VAL A 96 -7.39 11.62 -5.11
CA VAL A 96 -6.25 11.91 -4.24
C VAL A 96 -5.83 13.39 -4.29
N PRO A 97 -5.73 14.04 -5.47
CA PRO A 97 -5.49 15.47 -5.56
C PRO A 97 -6.65 16.33 -5.06
N ALA A 98 -7.90 15.94 -5.36
CA ALA A 98 -9.08 16.69 -4.92
C ALA A 98 -9.22 16.73 -3.39
N PHE A 99 -8.81 15.66 -2.70
CA PHE A 99 -8.79 15.60 -1.24
C PHE A 99 -7.50 16.16 -0.61
N GLY A 100 -6.57 16.70 -1.41
CA GLY A 100 -5.31 17.27 -0.91
C GLY A 100 -4.39 16.26 -0.24
N LEU A 101 -4.58 14.96 -0.50
CA LEU A 101 -3.77 13.88 0.08
C LEU A 101 -2.43 13.70 -0.65
N SER A 102 -2.28 14.31 -1.82
CA SER A 102 -1.06 14.33 -2.62
C SER A 102 -0.86 15.68 -3.31
N LYS A 103 0.33 15.89 -3.87
CA LYS A 103 0.62 16.99 -4.79
C LYS A 103 -0.23 16.86 -6.07
N LYS A 104 -0.35 17.94 -6.84
CA LYS A 104 -1.12 17.90 -8.08
C LYS A 104 -0.48 16.92 -9.07
N PRO A 105 -1.26 16.18 -9.90
CA PRO A 105 -0.71 15.20 -10.82
C PRO A 105 0.31 15.79 -11.81
N THR A 106 0.14 17.07 -12.15
CA THR A 106 1.04 17.83 -13.04
C THR A 106 2.42 18.12 -12.44
N GLU A 107 2.63 17.90 -11.13
CA GLU A 107 3.91 18.12 -10.46
C GLU A 107 4.76 16.84 -10.39
N TYR A 108 4.21 15.69 -10.79
CA TYR A 108 4.93 14.42 -10.83
C TYR A 108 5.54 14.16 -12.22
N PRO A 109 6.76 13.59 -12.30
CA PRO A 109 7.36 13.23 -13.57
C PRO A 109 6.55 12.12 -14.26
N LEU A 110 6.56 12.11 -15.60
CA LEU A 110 5.82 11.12 -16.40
C LEU A 110 6.23 9.66 -16.13
N SER A 111 7.44 9.42 -15.61
CA SER A 111 7.87 8.08 -15.19
C SER A 111 7.03 7.56 -14.02
N THR A 112 6.74 8.40 -13.03
CA THR A 112 5.93 8.04 -11.86
C THR A 112 4.50 7.71 -12.27
N HIS A 113 3.92 8.45 -13.22
CA HIS A 113 2.59 8.16 -13.77
C HIS A 113 2.52 6.77 -14.39
N LYS A 114 3.53 6.39 -15.17
CA LYS A 114 3.61 5.05 -15.79
C LYS A 114 3.79 3.94 -14.76
N GLU A 115 4.63 4.14 -13.76
CA GLU A 115 4.86 3.18 -12.68
C GLU A 115 3.58 2.92 -11.89
N VAL A 116 2.87 3.99 -11.50
CA VAL A 116 1.62 3.89 -10.74
C VAL A 116 0.51 3.29 -11.59
N LEU A 117 0.42 3.65 -12.87
CA LEU A 117 -0.50 3.02 -13.81
C LEU A 117 -0.23 1.53 -13.96
N ALA A 118 1.03 1.12 -14.12
CA ALA A 118 1.41 -0.28 -14.24
C ALA A 118 1.01 -1.08 -12.99
N ALA A 119 1.25 -0.53 -11.80
CA ALA A 119 0.82 -1.14 -10.55
C ALA A 119 -0.71 -1.33 -10.48
N HIS A 120 -1.48 -0.36 -10.97
CA HIS A 120 -2.93 -0.45 -11.02
C HIS A 120 -3.45 -1.44 -12.07
N ILE A 121 -2.78 -1.56 -13.22
CA ILE A 121 -3.08 -2.60 -14.21
C ILE A 121 -2.88 -3.98 -13.58
N VAL A 122 -1.75 -4.20 -12.90
CA VAL A 122 -1.47 -5.48 -12.20
C VAL A 122 -2.53 -5.75 -11.13
N TYR A 123 -2.94 -4.75 -10.36
CA TYR A 123 -4.03 -4.87 -9.39
C TYR A 123 -5.35 -5.28 -10.07
N GLY A 124 -5.70 -4.66 -11.20
CA GLY A 124 -6.90 -5.01 -11.97
C GLY A 124 -6.88 -6.43 -12.51
N VAL A 125 -5.73 -6.87 -13.05
CA VAL A 125 -5.52 -8.24 -13.53
C VAL A 125 -5.61 -9.26 -12.41
N ALA A 126 -5.00 -8.98 -11.26
CA ALA A 126 -5.08 -9.85 -10.09
C ALA A 126 -6.53 -9.96 -9.58
N THR A 127 -7.27 -8.84 -9.55
CA THR A 127 -8.67 -8.81 -9.12
C THR A 127 -9.56 -9.64 -10.04
N ASP A 128 -9.40 -9.52 -11.36
CA ASP A 128 -10.17 -10.33 -12.32
C ASP A 128 -9.83 -11.81 -12.23
N SER A 129 -8.55 -12.14 -12.12
CA SER A 129 -8.08 -13.53 -11.98
C SER A 129 -8.65 -14.19 -10.74
N LEU A 130 -8.59 -13.51 -9.59
CA LEU A 130 -9.17 -13.98 -8.34
C LEU A 130 -10.69 -14.14 -8.46
N GLY A 131 -11.38 -13.15 -9.04
CA GLY A 131 -12.83 -13.20 -9.24
C GLY A 131 -13.27 -14.38 -10.13
N ARG A 132 -12.48 -14.73 -11.16
CA ARG A 132 -12.71 -15.93 -11.98
C ARG A 132 -12.46 -17.21 -11.20
N GLY A 133 -11.37 -17.27 -10.42
CA GLY A 133 -11.02 -18.41 -9.59
C GLY A 133 -12.11 -18.72 -8.56
N VAL A 134 -12.59 -17.70 -7.85
CA VAL A 134 -13.68 -17.82 -6.86
C VAL A 134 -14.95 -18.34 -7.52
N ARG A 135 -15.31 -17.83 -8.70
CA ARG A 135 -16.50 -18.30 -9.44
C ARG A 135 -16.37 -19.77 -9.83
N LYS A 136 -15.24 -20.16 -10.41
CA LYS A 136 -14.97 -21.56 -10.76
C LYS A 136 -15.03 -22.47 -9.55
N ALA A 137 -14.53 -22.02 -8.40
CA ALA A 137 -14.58 -22.78 -7.15
C ALA A 137 -16.02 -22.95 -6.64
N ILE A 138 -16.86 -21.91 -6.74
CA ILE A 138 -18.27 -22.00 -6.37
C ILE A 138 -19.04 -22.94 -7.31
N GLU A 139 -18.75 -22.90 -8.61
CA GLU A 139 -19.38 -23.80 -9.61
C GLU A 139 -18.91 -25.26 -9.49
N ALA A 140 -17.81 -25.52 -8.79
CA ALA A 140 -17.24 -26.85 -8.59
C ALA A 140 -17.75 -27.55 -7.31
N VAL A 141 -18.56 -26.85 -6.49
CA VAL A 141 -19.23 -27.37 -5.28
C VAL A 141 -20.67 -27.71 -5.60
#